data_AF-A0A930MKF1-F1
#
_entry.id   AF-A0A930MKF1-F1
#
_cell.length_a   1.000
_cell.length_b   1.000
_cell.length_c   1.000
_cell.angle_alpha   90.00
_cell.angle_beta   90.00
_cell.angle_gamma   90.00
#
_symmetry.space_group_name_H-M   'P 1'
#
loop_
_entity.id
_entity.type
_entity.pdbx_description
1 polymer ?
#
loop_
_entity_poly.entity_id
_entity_poly.type
_entity_poly.pdbx_seq_one_letter_code
_entity_poly.pdbx_strand_id
1 'polypeptide(L)'
;YTGCARIQKTFTPDFLTKKAVKNCGQVPSYFVEQSHPAIIDPAVFEMVQREMERRTREGGRYSGVSIFSGKIRCGECGGSFGAKVWHSTDKYRRTIYRCNNKYDGQKCQTPHVTEEEIKEAFVTAFNRLVTEREEIIANARLVRQTLCDTTVLAEEKAKLQQELAVLVEMTEKCIRENARIAQNQEEYLQHYEGLVARYNTAKSRFDEVTDTISAKEAQSEQVAGFIKRLKVQTDPLVEFDSQLWASMVECVTVDKGMTVMFRDGTEVKV
;
A
#
# COMPACT_ATOMS: atom_id res chain seq x y z
N TYR A 1 -12.76 -7.90 11.26
CA TYR A 1 -11.42 -8.53 11.17
C TYR A 1 -10.44 -7.93 12.17
N THR A 2 -10.31 -6.61 12.21
CA THR A 2 -9.45 -5.85 13.14
C THR A 2 -10.08 -5.53 14.50
N GLY A 3 -11.27 -6.05 14.80
CA GLY A 3 -12.02 -5.70 16.01
C GLY A 3 -12.94 -4.49 15.89
N CYS A 4 -12.99 -3.82 14.72
CA CYS A 4 -13.86 -2.66 14.51
C CYS A 4 -15.24 -3.02 13.96
N ALA A 5 -16.27 -2.27 14.36
CA ALA A 5 -17.64 -2.41 13.90
C ALA A 5 -18.19 -1.08 13.37
N ARG A 6 -18.82 -1.10 12.19
CA ARG A 6 -19.62 0.03 11.70
C ARG A 6 -21.09 -0.22 11.99
N ILE A 7 -21.68 0.58 12.86
CA ILE A 7 -23.09 0.53 13.26
C ILE A 7 -23.91 1.34 12.25
N GLN A 8 -25.17 0.96 12.05
CA GLN A 8 -26.12 1.70 11.21
C GLN A 8 -25.73 1.77 9.71
N LYS A 9 -25.23 0.64 9.18
CA LYS A 9 -24.91 0.46 7.74
C LYS A 9 -26.14 0.54 6.83
N THR A 10 -27.32 0.32 7.39
CA THR A 10 -28.61 0.34 6.72
C THR A 10 -29.62 1.05 7.61
N PHE A 11 -30.60 1.70 7.00
CA PHE A 11 -31.71 2.31 7.71
C PHE A 11 -33.01 2.08 6.95
N THR A 12 -34.13 2.25 7.63
CA THR A 12 -35.46 2.10 7.04
C THR A 12 -36.04 3.50 6.82
N PRO A 13 -36.02 4.02 5.58
CA PRO A 13 -36.51 5.37 5.30
C PRO A 13 -38.03 5.50 5.48
N ASP A 14 -38.78 4.43 5.21
CA ASP A 14 -40.23 4.41 5.34
C ASP A 14 -40.68 3.25 6.24
N PHE A 15 -41.39 3.62 7.32
CA PHE A 15 -41.88 2.70 8.33
C PHE A 15 -42.99 1.77 7.83
N LEU A 16 -43.73 2.16 6.79
CA LEU A 16 -44.79 1.32 6.20
C LEU A 16 -44.19 0.21 5.35
N THR A 17 -43.23 0.54 4.48
CA THR A 17 -42.62 -0.46 3.58
C THR A 17 -41.62 -1.37 4.27
N LYS A 18 -41.09 -1.00 5.44
CA LYS A 18 -40.08 -1.76 6.23
C LYS A 18 -38.84 -2.17 5.42
N LYS A 19 -38.59 -1.54 4.26
CA LYS A 19 -37.46 -1.85 3.41
C LYS A 19 -36.19 -1.20 3.98
N ALA A 20 -35.21 -2.02 4.30
CA ALA A 20 -33.89 -1.54 4.69
C ALA A 20 -33.10 -1.09 3.46
N VAL A 21 -32.63 0.15 3.47
CA VAL A 21 -31.79 0.74 2.42
C VAL A 21 -30.39 0.98 2.99
N LYS A 22 -29.37 0.89 2.14
CA LYS A 22 -27.99 1.18 2.53
C LYS A 22 -27.86 2.65 2.95
N ASN A 23 -27.23 2.87 4.10
CA ASN A 23 -26.93 4.20 4.59
C ASN A 23 -25.71 4.76 3.85
N CYS A 24 -25.93 5.80 3.05
CA CYS A 24 -24.94 6.56 2.30
C CYS A 24 -24.72 7.96 2.92
N GLY A 25 -25.14 8.18 4.17
CA GLY A 25 -25.03 9.46 4.88
C GLY A 25 -26.37 10.07 5.26
N GLN A 26 -27.50 9.40 5.00
CA GLN A 26 -28.82 9.91 5.38
C GLN A 26 -29.06 9.91 6.90
N VAL A 27 -28.40 8.99 7.62
CA VAL A 27 -28.42 8.95 9.08
C VAL A 27 -26.99 8.77 9.60
N PRO A 28 -26.67 9.27 10.82
CA PRO A 28 -25.35 9.06 11.41
C PRO A 28 -24.98 7.58 11.42
N SER A 29 -23.74 7.27 11.00
CA SER A 29 -23.18 5.92 11.13
C SER A 29 -21.96 5.99 12.02
N TYR A 30 -21.89 5.12 13.03
CA TYR A 30 -20.81 5.13 14.02
C TYR A 30 -19.79 4.04 13.70
N PHE A 31 -18.51 4.41 13.68
CA PHE A 31 -17.40 3.47 13.63
C PHE A 31 -16.88 3.26 15.05
N VAL A 32 -17.00 2.04 15.55
CA VAL A 32 -16.59 1.64 16.89
C VAL A 32 -15.34 0.80 16.79
N GLU A 33 -14.25 1.30 17.36
CA GLU A 33 -13.00 0.56 17.50
C GLU A 33 -13.10 -0.45 18.66
N GLN A 34 -12.38 -1.57 18.55
CA GLN A 34 -12.31 -2.60 19.60
C GLN A 34 -13.65 -3.16 20.09
N SER A 35 -14.68 -3.14 19.24
CA SER A 35 -16.00 -3.71 19.53
C SER A 35 -15.95 -5.21 19.85
N HIS A 36 -14.96 -5.93 19.32
CA HIS A 36 -14.74 -7.34 19.60
C HIS A 36 -13.24 -7.68 19.47
N PRO A 37 -12.77 -8.83 20.02
CA PRO A 37 -11.39 -9.27 19.87
C PRO A 37 -10.98 -9.30 18.39
N ALA A 38 -9.82 -8.72 18.09
CA ALA A 38 -9.26 -8.71 16.75
C ALA A 38 -8.80 -10.12 16.37
N ILE A 39 -9.16 -10.54 15.15
CA ILE A 39 -8.67 -11.82 14.59
C ILE A 39 -7.30 -11.60 13.95
N ILE A 40 -7.10 -10.43 13.36
CA ILE A 40 -5.87 -10.01 12.68
C ILE A 40 -5.41 -8.71 13.32
N ASP A 41 -4.10 -8.63 13.56
CA ASP A 41 -3.47 -7.41 14.05
C ASP A 41 -3.76 -6.20 13.12
N PRO A 42 -4.12 -5.02 13.66
CA PRO A 42 -4.43 -3.85 12.84
C PRO A 42 -3.31 -3.45 11.87
N ALA A 43 -2.04 -3.54 12.27
CA ALA A 43 -0.92 -3.19 11.40
C ALA A 43 -0.81 -4.19 10.23
N VAL A 44 -1.04 -5.48 10.49
CA VAL A 44 -1.09 -6.50 9.43
C VAL A 44 -2.25 -6.27 8.46
N PHE A 45 -3.43 -5.93 8.97
CA PHE A 45 -4.58 -5.62 8.13
C PHE A 45 -4.31 -4.42 7.22
N GLU A 46 -3.71 -3.37 7.77
CA GLU A 46 -3.35 -2.16 7.04
C GLU A 46 -2.31 -2.43 5.94
N MET A 47 -1.28 -3.24 6.24
CA MET A 47 -0.33 -3.70 5.21
C MET A 47 -1.03 -4.40 4.04
N VAL A 48 -2.05 -5.22 4.32
CA VAL A 48 -2.81 -5.92 3.28
C VAL A 48 -3.69 -4.96 2.48
N GLN A 49 -4.33 -3.97 3.11
CA GLN A 49 -5.10 -2.94 2.39
C GLN A 49 -4.22 -2.21 1.38
N ARG A 50 -3.01 -1.80 1.78
CA ARG A 50 -2.08 -1.10 0.87
C ARG A 50 -1.55 -1.97 -0.23
N GLU A 51 -1.29 -3.24 0.04
CA GLU A 51 -0.91 -4.18 -1.02
C GLU A 51 -2.05 -4.37 -2.03
N MET A 52 -3.32 -4.37 -1.58
CA MET A 52 -4.47 -4.38 -2.49
C MET A 52 -4.56 -3.09 -3.31
N GLU A 53 -4.40 -1.92 -2.69
CA GLU A 53 -4.39 -0.63 -3.38
C GLU A 53 -3.25 -0.52 -4.39
N ARG A 54 -2.04 -0.97 -4.02
CA ARG A 54 -0.88 -1.04 -4.92
C ARG A 54 -1.22 -1.88 -6.15
N ARG A 55 -1.78 -3.09 -5.95
CA ARG A 55 -2.21 -3.97 -7.05
C ARG A 55 -3.28 -3.33 -7.94
N THR A 56 -4.25 -2.64 -7.34
CA THR A 56 -5.29 -1.93 -8.09
C THR A 56 -4.69 -0.80 -8.92
N ARG A 57 -3.74 -0.03 -8.36
CA ARG A 57 -3.08 1.10 -9.01
C ARG A 57 -2.16 0.67 -10.15
N GLU A 58 -1.39 -0.40 -9.96
CA GLU A 58 -0.52 -0.96 -11.00
C GLU A 58 -1.32 -1.53 -12.18
N GLY A 59 -2.58 -1.91 -11.95
CA GLY A 59 -3.46 -2.45 -12.97
C GLY A 59 -3.04 -3.85 -13.47
N GLY A 60 -3.90 -4.46 -14.27
CA GLY A 60 -3.69 -5.79 -14.82
C GLY A 60 -4.21 -6.95 -13.93
N ARG A 61 -4.16 -8.17 -14.47
CA ARG A 61 -4.54 -9.38 -13.72
C ARG A 61 -3.37 -9.82 -12.85
N TYR A 62 -3.55 -9.78 -11.54
CA TYR A 62 -2.64 -10.46 -10.62
C TYR A 62 -2.66 -11.96 -10.93
N SER A 63 -1.48 -12.54 -11.15
CA SER A 63 -1.29 -13.97 -11.35
C SER A 63 -0.38 -14.48 -10.25
N GLY A 64 -0.89 -15.38 -9.40
CA GLY A 64 -0.09 -16.09 -8.39
C GLY A 64 0.45 -17.42 -8.88
N VAL A 65 0.53 -17.64 -10.20
CA VAL A 65 0.88 -18.93 -10.81
C VAL A 65 2.32 -19.35 -10.49
N SER A 66 3.21 -18.39 -10.26
CA SER A 66 4.62 -18.61 -9.91
C SER A 66 5.08 -17.58 -8.88
N ILE A 67 6.04 -17.95 -8.02
CA ILE A 67 6.66 -17.05 -7.02
C ILE A 67 7.38 -15.84 -7.64
N PHE A 68 7.66 -15.89 -8.93
CA PHE A 68 8.30 -14.82 -9.71
C PHE A 68 7.27 -13.86 -10.34
N SER A 69 6.00 -14.24 -10.34
CA SER A 69 4.94 -13.46 -10.97
C SER A 69 4.77 -12.11 -10.27
N GLY A 70 4.79 -11.02 -11.03
CA GLY A 70 4.68 -9.66 -10.49
C GLY A 70 5.94 -9.11 -9.81
N LYS A 71 6.97 -9.93 -9.58
CA LYS A 71 8.25 -9.47 -9.01
C LYS A 71 9.28 -9.09 -10.08
N ILE A 72 9.18 -9.63 -11.30
CA ILE A 72 10.16 -9.34 -12.35
C ILE A 72 9.66 -8.20 -13.23
N ARG A 73 10.46 -7.13 -13.32
CA ARG A 73 10.17 -5.90 -14.05
C ARG A 73 11.19 -5.68 -15.18
N CYS A 74 10.72 -5.04 -16.24
CA CYS A 74 11.54 -4.65 -17.38
C CYS A 74 12.24 -3.32 -17.10
N GLY A 75 13.56 -3.28 -17.17
CA GLY A 75 14.33 -2.05 -16.99
C GLY A 75 14.20 -1.04 -18.13
N GLU A 76 13.76 -1.46 -19.32
CA GLU A 76 13.57 -0.53 -20.46
C GLU A 76 12.18 0.10 -20.49
N CYS A 77 11.12 -0.69 -20.30
CA CYS A 77 9.74 -0.23 -20.49
C CYS A 77 8.91 -0.22 -19.21
N GLY A 78 9.48 -0.59 -18.06
CA GLY A 78 8.78 -0.70 -16.76
C GLY A 78 7.72 -1.81 -16.67
N GLY A 79 7.43 -2.49 -17.78
CA GLY A 79 6.43 -3.55 -17.85
C GLY A 79 6.82 -4.81 -17.07
N SER A 80 5.85 -5.65 -16.76
CA SER A 80 6.10 -6.92 -16.06
C SER A 80 6.64 -7.99 -17.00
N PHE A 81 7.54 -8.83 -16.51
CA PHE A 81 7.90 -10.07 -17.17
C PHE A 81 6.82 -11.12 -16.92
N GLY A 82 6.59 -11.99 -17.91
CA GLY A 82 5.66 -13.10 -17.81
C GLY A 82 6.32 -14.41 -18.23
N ALA A 83 5.90 -15.50 -17.58
CA ALA A 83 6.31 -16.84 -17.96
C ALA A 83 5.76 -17.19 -19.36
N LYS A 84 6.62 -17.73 -20.22
CA LYS A 84 6.30 -18.27 -21.55
C LYS A 84 6.90 -19.67 -21.64
N VAL A 85 6.15 -20.61 -22.21
CA VAL A 85 6.64 -21.97 -22.44
C VAL A 85 7.28 -22.03 -23.82
N TRP A 86 8.52 -22.50 -23.89
CA TRP A 86 9.22 -22.84 -25.13
C TRP A 86 9.26 -24.35 -25.30
N HIS A 87 9.23 -24.82 -26.56
CA HIS A 87 9.20 -26.25 -26.92
C HIS A 87 8.07 -27.03 -26.20
N SER A 88 6.83 -26.51 -26.24
CA SER A 88 5.69 -27.02 -25.46
C SER A 88 5.42 -28.52 -25.58
N THR A 89 5.76 -29.11 -26.73
CA THR A 89 5.38 -30.48 -27.12
C THR A 89 6.57 -31.45 -27.13
N ASP A 90 7.79 -30.98 -26.88
CA ASP A 90 9.02 -31.79 -26.98
C ASP A 90 9.74 -31.90 -25.63
N LYS A 91 10.68 -32.84 -25.50
CA LYS A 91 11.49 -33.11 -24.29
C LYS A 91 12.32 -31.93 -23.81
N TYR A 92 12.53 -30.92 -24.67
CA TYR A 92 13.23 -29.68 -24.35
C TYR A 92 12.29 -28.57 -23.84
N ARG A 93 11.06 -28.93 -23.43
CA ARG A 93 10.10 -27.99 -22.83
C ARG A 93 10.76 -27.24 -21.68
N ARG A 94 10.79 -25.91 -21.79
CA ARG A 94 11.33 -25.02 -20.76
C ARG A 94 10.46 -23.80 -20.54
N THR A 95 10.47 -23.30 -19.32
CA THR A 95 9.81 -22.05 -18.96
C THR A 95 10.83 -20.93 -19.02
N ILE A 96 10.54 -19.89 -19.78
CA ILE A 96 11.33 -18.66 -19.82
C ILE A 96 10.49 -17.49 -19.35
N TYR A 97 11.12 -16.47 -18.80
CA TYR A 97 10.52 -15.20 -18.45
C TYR A 97 10.92 -14.15 -19.48
N ARG A 98 9.94 -13.44 -20.00
CA ARG A 98 10.15 -12.40 -21.02
C ARG A 98 9.23 -11.22 -20.75
N CYS A 99 9.69 -10.01 -21.05
CA CYS A 99 8.85 -8.82 -21.00
C CYS A 99 7.53 -9.05 -21.75
N ASN A 100 6.39 -8.77 -21.11
CA ASN A 100 5.08 -8.92 -21.74
C ASN A 100 4.87 -7.90 -22.85
N ASN A 101 5.38 -6.68 -22.67
CA ASN A 101 5.26 -5.60 -23.63
C ASN A 101 6.31 -5.69 -24.76
N LYS A 102 7.02 -6.82 -24.91
CA LYS A 102 8.12 -6.95 -25.87
C LYS A 102 7.71 -6.61 -27.31
N TYR A 103 6.48 -6.90 -27.67
CA TYR A 103 5.93 -6.67 -29.00
C TYR A 103 4.84 -5.60 -29.04
N ASP A 104 4.60 -4.92 -27.91
CA ASP A 104 3.57 -3.88 -27.81
C ASP A 104 4.19 -2.51 -28.12
N GLY A 105 3.75 -1.87 -29.21
CA GLY A 105 4.26 -0.55 -29.61
C GLY A 105 5.76 -0.56 -29.94
N GLN A 106 6.55 0.22 -29.19
CA GLN A 106 8.01 0.24 -29.36
C GLN A 106 8.63 -1.04 -28.80
N LYS A 107 9.30 -1.80 -29.68
CA LYS A 107 9.86 -3.12 -29.35
C LYS A 107 10.92 -3.02 -28.25
N CYS A 108 10.62 -3.58 -27.09
CA CYS A 108 11.56 -3.72 -26.00
C CYS A 108 12.66 -4.73 -26.37
N GLN A 109 13.92 -4.36 -26.13
CA GLN A 109 15.10 -5.14 -26.46
C GLN A 109 15.59 -6.02 -25.31
N THR A 110 14.95 -5.94 -24.14
CA THR A 110 15.32 -6.78 -22.98
C THR A 110 15.38 -8.27 -23.32
N PRO A 111 16.40 -8.99 -22.80
CA PRO A 111 16.57 -10.41 -23.02
C PRO A 111 15.46 -11.21 -22.32
N HIS A 112 15.41 -12.51 -22.62
CA HIS A 112 14.66 -13.45 -21.81
C HIS A 112 15.57 -13.97 -20.71
N VAL A 113 14.98 -14.37 -19.60
CA VAL A 113 15.70 -14.98 -18.47
C VAL A 113 15.01 -16.28 -18.09
N THR A 114 15.78 -17.22 -17.57
CA THR A 114 15.32 -18.53 -17.10
C THR A 114 15.06 -18.50 -15.60
N GLU A 115 14.35 -19.51 -15.10
CA GLU A 115 14.09 -19.63 -13.68
C GLU A 115 15.39 -19.80 -12.87
N GLU A 116 16.33 -20.57 -13.42
CA GLU A 116 17.64 -20.83 -12.84
C GLU A 116 18.45 -19.54 -12.71
N GLU A 117 18.53 -18.73 -13.77
CA GLU A 117 19.24 -17.44 -13.74
C GLU A 117 18.65 -16.47 -12.70
N ILE A 118 17.31 -16.44 -12.54
CA ILE A 118 16.66 -15.58 -11.52
C ILE A 118 17.01 -16.07 -10.11
N LYS A 119 17.02 -17.39 -9.89
CA LYS A 119 17.36 -17.98 -8.58
C LYS A 119 18.82 -17.73 -8.24
N GLU A 120 19.72 -17.93 -9.19
CA GLU A 120 21.16 -17.67 -9.04
C GLU A 120 21.45 -16.18 -8.78
N ALA A 121 20.76 -15.28 -9.49
CA ALA A 121 20.84 -13.85 -9.25
C ALA A 121 20.40 -13.49 -7.82
N PHE A 122 19.29 -14.08 -7.34
CA PHE A 122 18.86 -13.88 -5.97
C PHE A 122 19.88 -14.36 -4.95
N VAL A 123 20.39 -15.59 -5.08
CA VAL A 123 21.37 -16.16 -4.15
C VAL A 123 22.64 -15.31 -4.13
N THR A 124 23.12 -14.88 -5.30
CA THR A 124 24.29 -14.00 -5.42
C THR A 124 24.06 -12.65 -4.73
N ALA A 125 22.93 -12.02 -5.01
CA ALA A 125 22.57 -10.73 -4.41
C ALA A 125 22.41 -10.83 -2.90
N PHE A 126 21.76 -11.89 -2.42
CA PHE A 126 21.55 -12.14 -1.00
C PHE A 126 22.86 -12.39 -0.26
N ASN A 127 23.78 -13.16 -0.86
CA ASN A 127 25.07 -13.43 -0.24
C ASN A 127 25.93 -12.17 -0.09
N ARG A 128 25.88 -11.24 -1.05
CA ARG A 128 26.51 -9.91 -0.90
C ARG A 128 25.90 -9.10 0.25
N LEU A 129 24.59 -9.21 0.42
CA LEU A 129 23.85 -8.59 1.52
C LEU A 129 24.25 -9.12 2.89
N VAL A 130 24.47 -10.43 2.99
CA VAL A 130 24.93 -11.07 4.23
C VAL A 130 26.37 -10.64 4.56
N THR A 131 27.25 -10.49 3.56
CA THR A 131 28.64 -10.04 3.79
C THR A 131 28.72 -8.60 4.30
N GLU A 132 27.81 -7.72 3.86
CA GLU A 132 27.77 -6.30 4.24
C GLU A 132 26.68 -6.00 5.29
N ARG A 133 26.21 -7.03 5.99
CA ARG A 133 25.01 -6.96 6.84
C ARG A 133 25.02 -5.81 7.84
N GLU A 134 26.10 -5.63 8.59
CA GLU A 134 26.13 -4.64 9.68
C GLU A 134 25.95 -3.22 9.15
N GLU A 135 26.57 -2.92 8.00
CA GLU A 135 26.42 -1.64 7.31
C GLU A 135 25.00 -1.47 6.76
N ILE A 136 24.47 -2.50 6.10
CA ILE A 136 23.10 -2.46 5.54
C ILE A 136 22.06 -2.29 6.65
N ILE A 137 22.21 -2.96 7.79
CA ILE A 137 21.32 -2.78 8.95
C ILE A 137 21.42 -1.35 9.50
N ALA A 138 22.63 -0.78 9.58
CA ALA A 138 22.82 0.60 10.03
C ALA A 138 22.14 1.60 9.07
N ASN A 139 22.37 1.44 7.77
CA ASN A 139 21.77 2.28 6.72
C ASN A 139 20.24 2.15 6.71
N ALA A 140 19.70 0.92 6.79
CA ALA A 140 18.26 0.69 6.85
C ALA A 140 17.61 1.34 8.09
N ARG A 141 18.30 1.33 9.24
CA ARG A 141 17.83 2.05 10.44
C ARG A 141 17.82 3.57 10.23
N LEU A 142 18.85 4.11 9.59
CA LEU A 142 18.94 5.54 9.28
C LEU A 142 17.81 5.95 8.33
N VAL A 143 17.61 5.20 7.24
CA VAL A 143 16.52 5.40 6.28
C VAL A 143 15.16 5.36 6.99
N ARG A 144 14.95 4.38 7.88
CA ARG A 144 13.71 4.30 8.66
C ARG A 144 13.50 5.52 9.55
N GLN A 145 14.56 6.03 10.19
CA GLN A 145 14.48 7.19 11.06
C GLN A 145 14.24 8.50 10.28
N THR A 146 14.79 8.64 9.08
CA THR A 146 14.67 9.88 8.30
C THR A 146 13.45 9.91 7.39
N LEU A 147 13.17 8.83 6.66
CA LEU A 147 12.09 8.78 5.68
C LEU A 147 10.76 8.34 6.29
N CYS A 148 10.75 7.62 7.40
CA CYS A 148 9.51 7.13 8.02
C CYS A 148 9.13 7.89 9.30
N ASP A 149 9.78 9.03 9.58
CA ASP A 149 9.36 9.91 10.65
C ASP A 149 7.98 10.52 10.34
N THR A 150 7.04 10.33 11.27
CA THR A 150 5.65 10.79 11.20
C THR A 150 5.33 11.87 12.23
N THR A 151 6.28 12.30 13.05
CA THR A 151 6.07 13.26 14.15
C THR A 151 5.35 14.53 13.70
N VAL A 152 5.90 15.24 12.70
CA VAL A 152 5.33 16.49 12.17
C VAL A 152 3.93 16.25 11.56
N LEU A 153 3.77 15.16 10.81
CA LEU A 153 2.49 14.82 10.19
C LEU A 153 1.44 14.46 11.24
N ALA A 154 1.82 13.79 12.32
CA ALA A 154 0.93 13.44 13.42
C ALA A 154 0.44 14.70 14.17
N GLU A 155 1.31 15.69 14.37
CA GLU A 155 0.93 17.00 14.92
C GLU A 155 -0.04 17.74 13.98
N GLU A 156 0.24 17.73 12.67
CA GLU A 156 -0.65 18.33 11.67
C GLU A 156 -2.03 17.64 11.67
N LYS A 157 -2.06 16.31 11.68
CA LYS A 157 -3.28 15.50 11.77
C LYS A 157 -4.10 15.86 13.01
N ALA A 158 -3.45 16.00 14.16
CA ALA A 158 -4.12 16.37 15.41
C ALA A 158 -4.75 17.77 15.34
N LYS A 159 -4.06 18.74 14.75
CA LYS A 159 -4.59 20.11 14.53
C LYS A 159 -5.79 20.11 13.58
N LEU A 160 -5.68 19.39 12.46
CA LEU A 160 -6.78 19.25 11.50
C LEU A 160 -7.99 18.54 12.11
N GLN A 161 -7.77 17.53 12.96
CA GLN A 161 -8.85 16.86 13.68
C GLN A 161 -9.60 17.81 14.62
N GLN A 162 -8.89 18.69 15.32
CA GLN A 162 -9.49 19.72 16.16
C GLN A 162 -10.26 20.76 15.32
N GLU A 163 -9.68 21.24 14.21
CA GLU A 163 -10.37 22.18 13.31
C GLU A 163 -11.66 21.57 12.74
N LEU A 164 -11.63 20.32 12.30
CA LEU A 164 -12.81 19.61 11.80
C LEU A 164 -13.91 19.51 12.86
N ALA A 165 -13.56 19.20 14.11
CA ALA A 165 -14.53 19.14 15.21
C ALA A 165 -15.20 20.50 15.45
N VAL A 166 -14.42 21.59 15.45
CA VAL A 166 -14.95 22.96 15.59
C VAL A 166 -15.87 23.33 14.42
N LEU A 167 -15.48 23.00 13.18
CA LEU A 167 -16.29 23.30 12.00
C LEU A 167 -17.62 22.54 11.99
N VAL A 168 -17.63 21.28 12.44
CA VAL A 168 -18.88 20.51 12.62
C VAL A 168 -19.78 21.20 13.64
N GLU A 169 -19.25 21.59 14.80
CA GLU A 169 -20.03 22.27 15.84
C GLU A 169 -20.60 23.61 15.35
N MET A 170 -19.79 24.41 14.64
CA MET A 170 -20.24 25.68 14.03
C MET A 170 -21.34 25.45 12.99
N THR A 171 -21.21 24.41 12.17
CA THR A 171 -22.20 24.07 11.14
C THR A 171 -23.52 23.64 11.79
N GLU A 172 -23.47 22.78 12.81
CA GLU A 172 -24.66 22.37 13.57
C GLU A 172 -25.34 23.55 14.25
N LYS A 173 -24.57 24.48 14.83
CA LYS A 173 -25.09 25.70 15.44
C LYS A 173 -25.78 26.60 14.41
N CYS A 174 -25.15 26.82 13.26
CA CYS A 174 -25.71 27.60 12.15
C CYS A 174 -27.07 27.03 11.68
N ILE A 175 -27.15 25.71 11.46
CA ILE A 175 -28.40 25.03 11.07
C ILE A 175 -29.47 25.19 12.16
N ARG A 176 -29.10 25.00 13.43
CA ARG A 176 -30.02 25.08 14.57
C ARG A 176 -30.59 26.49 14.78
N GLU A 177 -29.78 27.52 14.56
CA GLU A 177 -30.21 28.92 14.67
C GLU A 177 -31.21 29.29 13.57
N ASN A 178 -30.92 28.94 12.31
CA ASN A 178 -31.84 29.16 11.18
C ASN A 178 -33.17 28.41 11.35
N ALA A 179 -33.16 27.23 11.99
CA ALA A 179 -34.39 26.48 12.30
C ALA A 179 -35.24 27.12 13.40
N ARG A 180 -34.66 27.96 14.28
CA ARG A 180 -35.35 28.58 15.42
C ARG A 180 -35.73 30.03 15.18
N ILE A 181 -34.93 30.75 14.40
CA ILE A 181 -35.02 32.19 14.22
C ILE A 181 -35.11 32.46 12.73
N ALA A 182 -36.11 33.24 12.31
CA ALA A 182 -36.18 33.71 10.93
C ALA A 182 -34.97 34.62 10.64
N GLN A 183 -34.10 34.17 9.72
CA GLN A 183 -32.90 34.88 9.29
C GLN A 183 -32.97 35.21 7.79
N ASN A 184 -32.14 36.16 7.36
CA ASN A 184 -31.92 36.40 5.94
C ASN A 184 -31.33 35.14 5.29
N GLN A 185 -32.05 34.57 4.32
CA GLN A 185 -31.66 33.32 3.70
C GLN A 185 -30.39 33.43 2.86
N GLU A 186 -30.12 34.59 2.28
CA GLU A 186 -28.91 34.82 1.48
C GLU A 186 -27.66 34.87 2.37
N GLU A 187 -27.73 35.59 3.49
CA GLU A 187 -26.63 35.66 4.47
C GLU A 187 -26.37 34.30 5.14
N TYR A 188 -27.44 33.57 5.48
CA TYR A 188 -27.34 32.21 6.01
C TYR A 188 -26.63 31.28 5.02
N LEU A 189 -27.06 31.28 3.75
CA LEU A 189 -26.47 30.41 2.72
C LEU A 189 -24.99 30.73 2.52
N GLN A 190 -24.62 32.02 2.43
CA GLN A 190 -23.22 32.41 2.30
C GLN A 190 -22.36 31.94 3.49
N HIS A 191 -22.87 32.08 4.71
CA HIS A 191 -22.13 31.62 5.90
C HIS A 191 -22.01 30.10 5.94
N TYR A 192 -23.10 29.38 5.68
CA TYR A 192 -23.15 27.92 5.64
C TYR A 192 -22.22 27.35 4.56
N GLU A 193 -22.27 27.88 3.34
CA GLU A 193 -21.38 27.48 2.24
C GLU A 193 -19.91 27.73 2.58
N GLY A 194 -19.60 28.85 3.24
CA GLY A 194 -18.26 29.13 3.74
C GLY A 194 -17.76 28.10 4.75
N LEU A 195 -18.61 27.68 5.70
CA LEU A 195 -18.28 26.62 6.67
C LEU A 195 -18.07 25.28 5.98
N VAL A 196 -18.95 24.92 5.04
CA VAL A 196 -18.84 23.68 4.26
C VAL A 196 -17.57 23.66 3.41
N ALA A 197 -17.22 24.76 2.75
CA ALA A 197 -16.00 24.87 1.95
C ALA A 197 -14.74 24.69 2.81
N ARG A 198 -14.69 25.33 3.98
CA ARG A 198 -13.58 25.19 4.91
C ARG A 198 -13.49 23.77 5.48
N TYR A 199 -14.63 23.16 5.82
CA TYR A 199 -14.69 21.77 6.25
C TYR A 199 -14.14 20.82 5.19
N ASN A 200 -14.60 20.95 3.94
CA ASN A 200 -14.14 20.10 2.84
C ASN A 200 -12.63 20.24 2.59
N THR A 201 -12.10 21.47 2.70
CA THR A 201 -10.67 21.75 2.55
C THR A 201 -9.84 21.09 3.67
N ALA A 202 -10.23 21.33 4.93
CA ALA A 202 -9.58 20.71 6.08
C ALA A 202 -9.69 19.18 6.06
N LYS A 203 -10.82 18.65 5.58
CA LYS A 203 -11.07 17.21 5.47
C LYS A 203 -10.19 16.57 4.40
N SER A 204 -10.08 17.18 3.21
CA SER A 204 -9.17 16.71 2.17
C SER A 204 -7.73 16.63 2.68
N ARG A 205 -7.27 17.69 3.35
CA ARG A 205 -5.92 17.72 3.92
C ARG A 205 -5.72 16.67 5.03
N PHE A 206 -6.73 16.49 5.88
CA PHE A 206 -6.70 15.46 6.94
C PHE A 206 -6.57 14.05 6.35
N ASP A 207 -7.31 13.77 5.28
CA ASP A 207 -7.27 12.48 4.60
C ASP A 207 -5.90 12.26 3.93
N GLU A 208 -5.37 13.25 3.20
CA GLU A 208 -4.01 13.20 2.61
C GLU A 208 -2.90 12.96 3.65
N VAL A 209 -2.93 13.69 4.77
CA VAL A 209 -1.96 13.55 5.85
C VAL A 209 -2.10 12.17 6.49
N THR A 210 -3.33 11.69 6.69
CA THR A 210 -3.59 10.36 7.23
C THR A 210 -3.02 9.28 6.31
N ASP A 211 -3.26 9.37 5.00
CA ASP A 211 -2.73 8.44 4.00
C ASP A 211 -1.20 8.46 3.94
N THR A 212 -0.59 9.64 4.11
CA THR A 212 0.87 9.80 4.12
C THR A 212 1.51 9.20 5.38
N ILE A 213 0.94 9.46 6.56
CA ILE A 213 1.37 8.84 7.83
C ILE A 213 1.29 7.34 7.71
N SER A 214 0.12 6.88 7.28
CA SER A 214 -0.14 5.50 6.96
C SER A 214 1.01 4.98 6.12
N ALA A 215 1.21 5.44 4.88
CA ALA A 215 2.25 4.97 3.96
C ALA A 215 3.64 4.86 4.61
N LYS A 216 4.08 5.90 5.35
CA LYS A 216 5.35 5.90 6.07
C LYS A 216 5.44 4.82 7.14
N GLU A 217 4.36 4.55 7.88
CA GLU A 217 4.32 3.49 8.90
C GLU A 217 4.48 2.09 8.30
N ALA A 218 3.88 1.78 7.14
CA ALA A 218 4.12 0.45 6.53
C ALA A 218 5.53 0.35 5.96
N GLN A 219 6.08 1.43 5.39
CA GLN A 219 7.47 1.43 4.96
C GLN A 219 8.38 1.16 6.17
N SER A 220 8.10 1.79 7.32
CA SER A 220 8.83 1.57 8.57
C SER A 220 8.77 0.10 9.02
N GLU A 221 7.58 -0.50 8.99
CA GLU A 221 7.37 -1.89 9.38
C GLU A 221 8.02 -2.87 8.39
N GLN A 222 7.97 -2.56 7.09
CA GLN A 222 8.64 -3.33 6.04
C GLN A 222 10.16 -3.38 6.27
N VAL A 223 10.77 -2.21 6.53
CA VAL A 223 12.20 -2.09 6.84
C VAL A 223 12.53 -2.77 8.16
N ALA A 224 11.69 -2.64 9.19
CA ALA A 224 11.85 -3.32 10.47
C ALA A 224 11.84 -4.85 10.31
N GLY A 225 10.90 -5.37 9.52
CA GLY A 225 10.81 -6.79 9.18
C GLY A 225 12.01 -7.29 8.39
N PHE A 226 12.53 -6.49 7.46
CA PHE A 226 13.76 -6.79 6.73
C PHE A 226 14.96 -6.90 7.68
N ILE A 227 15.18 -5.89 8.54
CA ILE A 227 16.27 -5.90 9.53
C ILE A 227 16.16 -7.13 10.43
N LYS A 228 14.95 -7.47 10.91
CA LYS A 228 14.72 -8.63 11.75
C LYS A 228 15.14 -9.93 11.05
N ARG A 229 14.78 -10.11 9.77
CA ARG A 229 15.16 -11.29 8.99
C ARG A 229 16.66 -11.36 8.72
N LEU A 230 17.26 -10.25 8.30
CA LEU A 230 18.68 -10.19 8.00
C LEU A 230 19.55 -10.47 9.24
N LYS A 231 19.07 -10.14 10.45
CA LYS A 231 19.74 -10.50 11.71
C LYS A 231 19.71 -11.99 12.04
N VAL A 232 18.65 -12.70 11.64
CA VAL A 232 18.52 -14.14 11.89
C VAL A 232 19.35 -14.93 10.89
N GLN A 233 19.42 -14.47 9.64
CA GLN A 233 20.19 -15.13 8.60
C GLN A 233 21.66 -14.70 8.65
N THR A 234 22.50 -15.50 9.31
CA THR A 234 23.94 -15.25 9.45
C THR A 234 24.77 -15.83 8.31
N ASP A 235 24.31 -16.92 7.72
CA ASP A 235 25.10 -17.71 6.79
C ASP A 235 24.69 -17.46 5.33
N PRO A 236 25.65 -17.45 4.39
CA PRO A 236 25.36 -17.39 2.96
C PRO A 236 24.43 -18.54 2.53
N LEU A 237 23.55 -18.25 1.60
CA LEU A 237 22.70 -19.24 0.98
C LEU A 237 23.49 -20.07 -0.04
N VAL A 238 23.36 -21.39 0.06
CA VAL A 238 23.86 -22.36 -0.92
C VAL A 238 22.82 -22.59 -2.03
N GLU A 239 21.54 -22.59 -1.66
CA GLU A 239 20.42 -22.82 -2.57
C GLU A 239 19.35 -21.73 -2.41
N PHE A 240 18.49 -21.62 -3.42
CA PHE A 240 17.39 -20.68 -3.42
C PHE A 240 16.33 -21.00 -2.35
N ASP A 241 16.03 -20.03 -1.50
CA ASP A 241 14.95 -20.10 -0.51
C ASP A 241 13.75 -19.25 -0.94
N SER A 242 12.61 -19.92 -1.17
CA SER A 242 11.37 -19.28 -1.60
C SER A 242 10.73 -18.35 -0.55
N GLN A 243 10.92 -18.62 0.75
CA GLN A 243 10.41 -17.78 1.84
C GLN A 243 11.24 -16.51 1.97
N LEU A 244 12.57 -16.62 1.88
CA LEU A 244 13.45 -15.45 1.86
C LEU A 244 13.19 -14.60 0.61
N TRP A 245 13.03 -15.21 -0.55
CA TRP A 245 12.61 -14.50 -1.77
C TRP A 245 11.29 -13.74 -1.59
N ALA A 246 10.27 -14.41 -1.06
CA ALA A 246 8.95 -13.79 -0.87
C ALA A 246 9.01 -12.60 0.10
N SER A 247 9.82 -12.72 1.14
CA SER A 247 9.85 -11.77 2.26
C SER A 247 10.90 -10.67 2.14
N MET A 248 11.97 -10.84 1.36
CA MET A 248 13.09 -9.88 1.30
C MET A 248 13.21 -9.17 -0.04
N VAL A 249 12.79 -9.80 -1.14
CA VAL A 249 12.81 -9.16 -2.47
C VAL A 249 11.57 -8.31 -2.67
N GLU A 250 11.77 -7.07 -3.11
CA GLU A 250 10.69 -6.22 -3.61
C GLU A 250 10.43 -6.57 -5.08
N CYS A 251 11.43 -6.39 -5.93
CA CYS A 251 11.38 -6.76 -7.34
C CYS A 251 12.77 -7.11 -7.90
N VAL A 252 12.79 -7.71 -9.09
CA VAL A 252 13.99 -7.92 -9.90
C VAL A 252 13.81 -7.20 -11.21
N THR A 253 14.71 -6.27 -11.51
CA THR A 253 14.72 -5.51 -12.75
C THR A 253 15.67 -6.17 -13.74
N VAL A 254 15.17 -6.48 -14.93
CA VAL A 254 15.94 -7.09 -16.02
C VAL A 254 16.17 -6.06 -17.13
N ASP A 255 17.44 -5.75 -17.41
CA ASP A 255 17.87 -4.86 -18.48
C ASP A 255 18.93 -5.54 -19.38
N LYS A 256 20.19 -5.10 -19.36
CA LYS A 256 21.35 -5.85 -19.89
C LYS A 256 21.91 -6.84 -18.86
N GLY A 257 21.51 -6.75 -17.60
CA GLY A 257 21.79 -7.68 -16.51
C GLY A 257 20.57 -7.81 -15.59
N MET A 258 20.78 -8.20 -14.33
CA MET A 258 19.72 -8.26 -13.34
C MET A 258 20.07 -7.41 -12.11
N THR A 259 19.13 -6.59 -11.67
CA THR A 259 19.23 -5.86 -10.39
C THR A 259 18.15 -6.39 -9.46
N VAL A 260 18.57 -6.93 -8.32
CA VAL A 260 17.66 -7.36 -7.26
C VAL A 260 17.45 -6.18 -6.32
N MET A 261 16.20 -5.72 -6.21
CA MET A 261 15.80 -4.69 -5.25
C MET A 261 15.19 -5.36 -4.02
N PHE A 262 15.76 -5.07 -2.85
CA PHE A 262 15.29 -5.59 -1.58
C PHE A 262 14.28 -4.63 -0.95
N ARG A 263 13.51 -5.16 0.01
CA ARG A 263 12.42 -4.44 0.67
C ARG A 263 12.85 -3.25 1.52
N ASP A 264 14.13 -3.14 1.86
CA ASP A 264 14.72 -1.97 2.51
C ASP A 264 15.13 -0.87 1.51
N GLY A 265 15.04 -1.15 0.20
CA GLY A 265 15.48 -0.26 -0.87
C GLY A 265 16.90 -0.53 -1.36
N THR A 266 17.61 -1.51 -0.80
CA THR A 266 18.95 -1.88 -1.27
C THR A 266 18.86 -2.49 -2.67
N GLU A 267 19.67 -1.99 -3.60
CA GLU A 267 19.76 -2.51 -4.96
C GLU A 267 21.09 -3.24 -5.15
N VAL A 268 21.03 -4.50 -5.56
CA VAL A 268 22.23 -5.31 -5.84
C VAL A 268 22.19 -5.74 -7.30
N LYS A 269 23.16 -5.23 -8.07
CA LYS A 269 23.36 -5.60 -9.47
C LYS A 269 24.19 -6.87 -9.57
N VAL A 270 23.68 -7.86 -10.29
CA VAL A 270 24.33 -9.17 -10.55
C VAL A 270 24.75 -9.24 -12.01
#